data_AF-A0A4U6P9M9-F1
#
_entry.id   AF-A0A4U6P9M9-F1
#
_cell.length_a   1.000
_cell.length_b   1.000
_cell.length_c   1.000
_cell.angle_alpha   90.00
_cell.angle_beta   90.00
_cell.angle_gamma   90.00
#
_symmetry.space_group_name_H-M   'P 1'
#
loop_
_entity.id
_entity.type
_entity.pdbx_description
1 polymer ?
#
loop_
_entity_poly.entity_id
_entity_poly.type
_entity_poly.pdbx_seq_one_letter_code
_entity_poly.pdbx_strand_id
1 'polypeptide(L)' 'MKGVVAIDGKALRGVYERGRKAVPLHLVNIWAAEARLVIGQRLAPGRNEVLGAQQALARDCQEFRVRRGG' A
#
# COMPACT_ATOMS: atom_id res chain seq x y z
N MET A 1 -5.78 14.90 -16.38
CA MET A 1 -6.77 14.83 -15.29
C MET A 1 -6.05 14.90 -13.95
N LYS A 2 -6.60 15.64 -12.98
CA LYS A 2 -6.19 15.61 -11.58
C LYS A 2 -7.21 14.74 -10.83
N GLY A 3 -6.76 13.88 -9.92
CA GLY A 3 -7.62 13.05 -9.07
C GLY A 3 -6.95 12.86 -7.71
N VAL A 4 -7.75 12.53 -6.68
CA VAL A 4 -7.27 12.38 -5.30
C VAL A 4 -6.94 10.91 -5.02
N VAL A 5 -5.69 10.67 -4.61
CA VAL A 5 -5.25 9.37 -4.10
C VAL A 5 -4.95 9.52 -2.61
N ALA A 6 -5.66 8.74 -1.80
CA ALA A 6 -5.38 8.65 -0.37
C ALA A 6 -4.43 7.48 -0.10
N ILE A 7 -3.52 7.69 0.86
CA ILE A 7 -2.61 6.67 1.37
C ILE A 7 -2.93 6.47 2.85
N ASP A 8 -3.27 5.25 3.24
CA ASP A 8 -3.76 4.93 4.59
C ASP A 8 -3.08 3.68 5.16
N GLY A 9 -2.81 3.71 6.48
CA GLY A 9 -2.24 2.59 7.23
C GLY A 9 -3.33 1.70 7.81
N LYS A 10 -3.20 0.38 7.63
CA LYS A 10 -4.15 -0.60 8.18
C LYS A 10 -3.47 -1.72 8.94
N ALA A 11 -3.70 -1.76 10.25
CA ALA A 11 -3.35 -2.91 11.09
C ALA A 11 -4.41 -4.01 10.98
N LEU A 12 -3.98 -5.24 10.66
CA LEU A 12 -4.85 -6.41 10.56
C LEU A 12 -4.80 -7.23 11.84
N ARG A 13 -5.94 -7.31 12.54
CA ARG A 13 -6.08 -8.21 13.70
C ARG A 13 -6.19 -9.65 13.24
N GLY A 14 -5.53 -10.57 13.95
CA GLY A 14 -5.58 -12.01 13.66
C GLY A 14 -4.74 -12.45 12.44
N VAL A 15 -4.11 -11.51 11.73
CA VAL A 15 -3.17 -11.80 10.65
C VAL A 15 -1.76 -11.54 11.16
N TYR A 16 -0.92 -12.57 11.12
CA TYR A 16 0.44 -12.55 11.61
C TYR A 16 1.32 -13.42 10.71
N GLU A 17 2.62 -13.10 10.70
CA GLU A 17 3.62 -13.93 10.04
C GLU A 17 3.64 -15.33 10.68
N ARG A 18 3.62 -16.39 9.87
CA ARG A 18 3.66 -17.76 10.38
C ARG A 18 4.93 -17.95 11.22
N GLY A 19 4.77 -18.42 12.46
CA GLY A 19 5.90 -18.66 13.37
C GLY A 19 6.43 -17.44 14.12
N ARG A 20 5.84 -16.24 13.95
CA ARG A 20 6.12 -15.09 14.83
C ARG A 20 5.07 -14.95 15.92
N LYS A 21 5.44 -14.32 17.04
CA LYS A 21 4.50 -13.82 18.05
C LYS A 21 3.40 -13.01 17.36
N ALA A 22 2.19 -13.00 17.92
CA ALA A 22 0.97 -12.37 17.38
C ALA A 22 1.09 -10.83 17.24
N VAL A 23 2.01 -10.37 16.40
CA VAL A 23 2.18 -8.98 16.02
C VAL A 23 1.30 -8.75 14.79
N PRO A 24 0.28 -7.87 14.89
CA PRO A 24 -0.59 -7.56 13.77
C PRO A 24 0.19 -7.11 12.54
N LEU A 25 -0.10 -7.73 11.41
CA LEU A 25 0.43 -7.31 10.11
C LEU A 25 -0.07 -5.90 9.78
N HIS A 26 0.82 -5.00 9.38
CA HIS A 26 0.48 -3.61 9.08
C HIS A 26 0.64 -3.36 7.58
N LEU A 27 -0.39 -2.84 6.94
CA LEU A 27 -0.45 -2.56 5.51
C LEU A 27 -0.54 -1.06 5.23
N VAL A 28 -0.16 -0.67 4.03
CA VAL A 28 -0.45 0.64 3.43
C VAL A 28 -1.33 0.41 2.21
N ASN A 29 -2.47 1.09 2.17
CA ASN A 29 -3.44 1.05 1.07
C ASN A 29 -3.31 2.30 0.21
N ILE A 30 -3.57 2.14 -1.09
CA ILE A 30 -3.65 3.22 -2.07
C ILE A 30 -5.08 3.26 -2.59
N TRP A 31 -5.78 4.33 -2.25
CA TRP A 31 -7.22 4.47 -2.49
C TRP A 31 -7.50 5.58 -3.49
N ALA A 32 -8.09 5.22 -4.63
CA ALA A 32 -8.60 6.16 -5.61
C ALA A 32 -9.97 6.68 -5.14
N ALA A 33 -10.01 7.91 -4.64
CA ALA A 33 -11.16 8.44 -3.89
C ALA A 33 -12.44 8.46 -4.73
N GLU A 34 -12.33 8.94 -5.97
CA GLU A 34 -13.46 9.11 -6.89
C GLU A 34 -13.98 7.75 -7.40
N ALA A 35 -13.08 6.79 -7.64
CA ALA A 35 -13.43 5.44 -8.08
C ALA A 35 -13.91 4.54 -6.92
N ARG A 36 -13.73 4.98 -5.67
CA ARG A 36 -14.00 4.22 -4.45
C ARG A 36 -13.35 2.82 -4.48
N LEU A 37 -12.08 2.79 -4.88
CA LEU A 37 -11.37 1.55 -5.16
C LEU A 37 -9.97 1.57 -4.55
N VAL A 38 -9.58 0.46 -3.92
CA VAL A 38 -8.17 0.19 -3.60
C VAL A 38 -7.47 -0.22 -4.88
N ILE A 39 -6.53 0.60 -5.34
CA ILE A 39 -5.76 0.37 -6.56
C ILE A 39 -4.38 -0.25 -6.30
N GLY A 40 -3.97 -0.27 -5.03
CA GLY A 40 -2.71 -0.89 -4.61
C GLY A 40 -2.69 -1.11 -3.10
N GLN A 41 -1.91 -2.09 -2.66
CA GLN A 41 -1.73 -2.42 -1.25
C GLN A 41 -0.32 -2.96 -1.03
N ARG A 42 0.32 -2.59 0.09
CA ARG A 42 1.67 -3.03 0.42
C ARG A 42 1.85 -3.30 1.90
N LEU A 43 2.73 -4.23 2.25
CA LEU A 43 3.17 -4.41 3.63
C LEU A 43 3.98 -3.19 4.10
N ALA A 44 3.66 -2.67 5.28
CA ALA A 44 4.45 -1.65 5.98
C ALA A 44 5.64 -2.33 6.69
N PRO A 45 6.88 -2.19 6.19
CA PRO A 45 8.03 -2.92 6.73
C PRO A 45 8.27 -2.50 8.19
N GLY A 46 8.36 -3.47 9.09
CA GLY A 46 8.54 -3.18 10.52
C GLY A 46 7.42 -2.32 11.12
N ARG A 47 6.22 -2.31 10.53
CA ARG A 47 5.10 -1.42 10.91
C ARG A 47 5.40 0.07 10.71
N ASN A 48 6.34 0.41 9.83
CA ASN A 48 6.63 1.78 9.44
C ASN A 48 5.81 2.17 8.20
N GLU A 49 4.73 2.93 8.42
CA GLU A 49 3.80 3.38 7.38
C GLU A 49 4.45 4.34 6.39
N VAL A 50 5.35 5.23 6.85
CA VAL A 50 6.05 6.19 5.98
C VAL A 50 6.91 5.45 4.96
N LEU A 51 7.68 4.46 5.44
CA LEU A 51 8.49 3.62 4.57
C LEU A 51 7.61 2.77 3.63
N GLY A 52 6.49 2.24 4.12
CA GLY A 52 5.51 1.50 3.31
C GLY A 52 4.93 2.37 2.18
N ALA A 53 4.54 3.61 2.49
CA ALA A 53 4.00 4.57 1.54
C ALA A 53 5.02 4.97 0.48
N GLN A 54 6.25 5.30 0.89
CA GLN A 54 7.34 5.62 -0.05
C GLN A 54 7.59 4.47 -1.03
N GLN A 55 7.62 3.23 -0.55
CA GLN A 55 7.80 2.06 -1.41
C GLN A 55 6.61 1.79 -2.32
N ALA A 56 5.38 2.05 -1.86
CA ALA A 56 4.18 1.92 -2.67
C ALA A 56 4.18 2.91 -3.84
N LEU A 57 4.46 4.20 -3.55
CA LEU A 57 4.62 5.24 -4.57
C LEU A 57 5.75 4.93 -5.57
N ALA A 58 6.90 4.47 -5.07
CA ALA A 58 8.04 4.15 -5.93
C ALA A 58 7.76 2.98 -6.89
N ARG A 59 7.02 1.95 -6.45
CA ARG A 59 6.63 0.80 -7.29
C ARG A 59 5.60 1.20 -8.34
N ASP A 60 4.55 1.90 -7.93
CA ASP A 60 3.45 2.26 -8.83
C ASP A 60 3.90 3.23 -9.93
N CYS A 61 4.82 4.16 -9.63
CA CYS A 61 5.43 5.00 -10.65
C CYS A 61 6.22 4.20 -11.71
N GLN A 62 6.81 3.06 -11.35
CA GLN A 62 7.55 2.21 -12.29
C GLN A 62 6.58 1.39 -13.14
N GLU A 63 5.57 0.79 -12.52
CA GLU A 63 4.63 -0.11 -13.20
C GLU A 63 3.65 0.65 -14.12
N PHE A 64 3.21 1.84 -13.71
CA PHE A 64 2.40 2.73 -14.56
C PHE A 64 3.18 3.24 -15.78
N ARG A 65 4.48 3.50 -15.63
CA ARG A 65 5.35 3.93 -16.73
C ARG A 65 5.59 2.81 -17.74
N VAL A 66 5.77 1.57 -17.28
CA VAL A 66 5.92 0.39 -18.16
C VAL A 66 4.66 0.14 -19.00
N ARG A 67 3.47 0.31 -18.43
CA ARG A 67 2.18 0.07 -19.12
C ARG A 67 1.82 1.09 -20.22
N ARG A 68 2.46 2.27 -20.27
CA ARG A 68 2.19 3.32 -21.26
C ARG A 68 3.23 3.43 -22.38
N GLY A 69 4.28 2.61 -22.34
CA GLY A 69 5.33 2.57 -23.35
C GLY A 69 5.20 1.41 -24.35
N GLY A 70 3.98 0.97 -24.64
CA GLY A 70 3.66 -0.07 -25.64
C GLY A 70 2.60 0.41 -26.61
#